data_AF-A0A2S6U6W3-F1
#
_entry.id   AF-A0A2S6U6W3-F1
#
_cell.length_a   1.000
_cell.length_b   1.000
_cell.length_c   1.000
_cell.angle_alpha   90.00
_cell.angle_beta   90.00
_cell.angle_gamma   90.00
#
_symmetry.space_group_name_H-M   'P 1'
#
loop_
_entity.id
_entity.type
_entity.pdbx_description
1 polymer ?
#
loop_
_entity_poly.entity_id
_entity_poly.type
_entity_poly.pdbx_seq_one_letter_code
_entity_poly.pdbx_strand_id
1 'polypeptide(L)'
;WRIVRGLGHLAKDSRTVFLLAGNSLRVLVWSVIGHVNIALCVFVLASGLNLDVGLFDCIILMPPVLLVMTVPISIGAWGVRENAMVLAFGLVGMSQQSATVLGLLLGFMTLAIALPGGLIWLASRGEERSRSITDIDGELTATPPEEI
;
A
#
# COMPACT_ATOMS: atom_id res chain seq x y z
N TRP A 1 -24.74 13.39 -21.16
CA TRP A 1 -23.69 14.12 -21.91
C TRP A 1 -22.58 14.78 -21.06
N ARG A 2 -22.70 14.91 -19.72
CA ARG A 2 -21.61 15.43 -18.85
C ARG A 2 -20.52 14.38 -18.53
N ILE A 3 -20.92 13.13 -18.29
CA ILE A 3 -20.00 12.02 -17.94
C ILE A 3 -19.07 11.67 -19.12
N VAL A 4 -19.59 11.66 -20.35
CA VAL A 4 -18.81 11.34 -21.56
C VAL A 4 -17.76 12.42 -21.87
N ARG A 5 -18.06 13.70 -21.58
CA ARG A 5 -17.09 14.81 -21.69
C ARG A 5 -16.03 14.77 -20.59
N GLY A 6 -16.41 14.40 -19.36
CA GLY A 6 -15.47 14.21 -18.25
C GLY A 6 -14.47 13.09 -18.53
N LEU A 7 -14.95 11.95 -19.04
CA LEU A 7 -14.10 10.82 -19.42
C LEU A 7 -13.14 11.18 -20.58
N GLY A 8 -13.59 12.02 -21.52
CA GLY A 8 -12.75 12.55 -22.59
C GLY A 8 -11.62 13.47 -22.11
N HIS A 9 -11.85 14.29 -21.08
CA HIS A 9 -10.81 15.11 -20.44
C HIS A 9 -9.80 14.23 -19.67
N LEU A 10 -10.27 13.24 -18.92
CA LEU A 10 -9.41 12.25 -18.24
C LEU A 10 -8.52 11.45 -19.20
N ALA A 11 -9.05 11.08 -20.37
CA ALA A 11 -8.30 10.34 -21.39
C ALA A 11 -7.22 11.19 -22.07
N LYS A 12 -7.50 12.49 -22.29
CA LYS A 12 -6.54 13.43 -22.88
C LYS A 12 -5.45 13.84 -21.88
N ASP A 13 -5.81 14.04 -20.61
CA ASP A 13 -4.84 14.27 -19.53
C ASP A 13 -3.97 13.05 -19.28
N SER A 14 -4.55 11.84 -19.26
CA SER A 14 -3.77 10.60 -19.14
C SER A 14 -2.73 10.46 -20.26
N ARG A 15 -3.10 10.77 -21.52
CA ARG A 15 -2.15 10.72 -22.65
C ARG A 15 -1.08 11.81 -22.58
N THR A 16 -1.39 13.01 -22.11
CA THR A 16 -0.42 14.11 -22.06
C THR A 16 0.53 13.97 -20.86
N VAL A 17 0.06 13.39 -19.75
CA VAL A 17 0.86 13.08 -18.55
C VAL A 17 1.75 11.85 -18.77
N PHE A 18 1.26 10.79 -19.43
CA PHE A 18 2.09 9.62 -19.74
C PHE A 18 3.11 9.86 -20.86
N LEU A 19 2.81 10.74 -21.83
CA LEU A 19 3.63 10.90 -23.05
C LEU A 19 4.46 12.19 -23.12
N LEU A 20 4.36 13.16 -22.19
CA LEU A 20 4.99 14.49 -22.40
C LEU A 20 5.74 15.19 -21.25
N ALA A 21 5.87 14.68 -20.01
CA ALA A 21 6.49 15.49 -18.94
C ALA A 21 7.67 14.79 -18.26
N GLY A 22 8.85 15.43 -18.21
CA GLY A 22 10.12 14.93 -17.65
C GLY A 22 10.09 14.45 -16.18
N ASN A 23 8.94 14.49 -15.51
CA ASN A 23 8.70 13.86 -14.21
C ASN A 23 8.29 12.38 -14.29
N SER A 24 7.87 11.86 -15.46
CA SER A 24 7.51 10.44 -15.63
C SER A 24 8.68 9.51 -15.26
N LEU A 25 9.91 9.92 -15.61
CA LEU A 25 11.12 9.20 -15.23
C LEU A 25 11.32 9.16 -13.70
N ARG A 26 11.03 10.26 -12.97
CA ARG A 26 11.14 10.28 -11.50
C ARG A 26 10.13 9.34 -10.85
N VAL A 27 8.90 9.31 -11.36
CA VAL A 27 7.85 8.40 -10.86
C VAL A 27 8.24 6.95 -11.11
N LEU A 28 8.76 6.63 -12.30
CA LEU A 28 9.27 5.30 -12.62
C LEU A 28 10.42 4.91 -11.69
N VAL A 29 11.38 5.80 -11.46
CA VAL A 29 12.50 5.56 -10.53
C VAL A 29 11.99 5.30 -9.12
N TRP A 30 11.03 6.09 -8.62
CA TRP A 30 10.41 5.86 -7.30
C TRP A 30 9.67 4.53 -7.23
N SER A 31 8.97 4.16 -8.29
CA SER A 31 8.27 2.88 -8.37
C SER A 31 9.25 1.70 -8.34
N VAL A 32 10.32 1.76 -9.13
CA VAL A 32 11.36 0.73 -9.16
C VAL A 32 12.05 0.63 -7.79
N ILE A 33 12.38 1.76 -7.17
CA ILE A 33 12.97 1.78 -5.82
C ILE A 33 12.03 1.11 -4.82
N GLY A 34 10.71 1.37 -4.89
CA GLY A 34 9.72 0.70 -4.04
C GLY A 34 9.69 -0.82 -4.24
N HIS A 35 9.72 -1.29 -5.49
CA HIS A 35 9.75 -2.73 -5.80
C HIS A 35 11.04 -3.39 -5.30
N VAL A 36 12.19 -2.74 -5.53
CA VAL A 36 13.50 -3.22 -5.05
C VAL A 36 13.54 -3.23 -3.53
N ASN A 37 12.98 -2.23 -2.86
CA ASN A 37 12.91 -2.18 -1.41
C ASN A 37 12.12 -3.36 -0.83
N ILE A 38 10.94 -3.65 -1.40
CA ILE A 38 10.14 -4.81 -1.00
C ILE A 38 10.90 -6.12 -1.24
N ALA A 39 11.55 -6.28 -2.40
CA ALA A 39 12.37 -7.45 -2.69
C ALA A 39 13.54 -7.62 -1.70
N LEU A 40 14.17 -6.51 -1.30
CA LEU A 40 15.23 -6.51 -0.31
C LEU A 40 14.70 -6.93 1.07
N CYS A 41 13.53 -6.43 1.50
CA CYS A 41 12.91 -6.87 2.75
C CYS A 41 12.67 -8.38 2.75
N VAL A 42 12.16 -8.94 1.64
CA VAL A 42 11.94 -10.39 1.51
C VAL A 42 13.26 -11.15 1.55
N PHE A 43 14.30 -10.66 0.88
CA PHE A 43 15.63 -11.27 0.92
C PHE A 43 16.22 -11.29 2.34
N VAL A 44 16.09 -10.20 3.09
CA VAL A 44 16.56 -10.13 4.49
C VAL A 44 15.79 -11.11 5.38
N LEU A 45 14.47 -11.21 5.21
CA LEU A 45 13.66 -12.19 5.93
C LEU A 45 14.04 -13.63 5.57
N ALA A 46 14.26 -13.92 4.27
CA ALA A 46 14.69 -15.23 3.80
C ALA A 46 16.07 -15.62 4.33
N SER A 47 17.00 -14.65 4.36
CA SER A 47 18.34 -14.81 4.95
C SER A 47 18.26 -15.11 6.45
N GLY A 48 17.36 -14.43 7.18
CA GLY A 48 17.10 -14.71 8.59
C GLY A 48 16.54 -16.12 8.86
N LEU A 49 15.83 -16.69 7.88
CA LEU A 49 15.33 -18.06 7.91
C LEU A 49 16.35 -19.10 7.38
N ASN A 50 17.59 -18.69 7.05
CA ASN A 50 18.61 -19.54 6.42
C ASN A 50 18.12 -20.24 5.14
N LEU A 51 17.32 -19.53 4.33
CA LEU A 51 16.87 -20.03 3.03
C LEU A 51 17.91 -19.69 1.95
N ASP A 52 18.25 -20.67 1.11
CA ASP A 52 19.16 -20.50 -0.02
C ASP A 52 18.43 -19.84 -1.21
N VAL A 53 18.28 -18.52 -1.14
CA VAL A 53 17.54 -17.74 -2.14
C VAL A 53 18.39 -16.55 -2.56
N GLY A 54 18.58 -16.36 -3.87
CA GLY A 54 19.31 -15.22 -4.39
C GLY A 54 18.52 -13.93 -4.25
N LEU A 55 19.23 -12.80 -4.11
CA LEU A 55 18.62 -11.47 -4.21
C LEU A 55 17.93 -11.26 -5.56
N PHE A 56 18.53 -11.79 -6.64
CA PHE A 56 17.96 -11.71 -7.98
C PHE A 56 16.64 -12.45 -8.11
N ASP A 57 16.52 -13.61 -7.48
CA ASP A 57 15.27 -14.38 -7.45
C ASP A 57 14.16 -13.57 -6.78
N CYS A 58 14.46 -12.94 -5.63
CA CYS A 58 13.51 -12.05 -4.96
C CYS A 58 13.10 -10.86 -5.85
N ILE A 59 14.04 -10.20 -6.53
CA ILE A 59 13.74 -9.03 -7.38
C ILE A 59 12.86 -9.42 -8.58
N ILE A 60 13.04 -10.61 -9.15
CA ILE A 60 12.27 -11.08 -10.31
C ILE A 60 10.90 -11.62 -9.88
N LEU A 61 10.82 -12.32 -8.76
CA LEU A 61 9.59 -12.97 -8.29
C LEU A 61 8.64 -12.01 -7.56
N MET A 62 9.15 -10.96 -6.92
CA MET A 62 8.31 -10.04 -6.15
C MET A 62 7.33 -9.22 -6.99
N PRO A 63 7.68 -8.65 -8.17
CA PRO A 63 6.73 -7.89 -8.96
C PRO A 63 5.48 -8.70 -9.39
N PRO A 64 5.60 -9.96 -9.87
CA PRO A 64 4.44 -10.82 -10.07
C PRO A 64 3.60 -11.05 -8.81
N VAL A 65 4.24 -11.29 -7.66
CA VAL A 65 3.53 -11.49 -6.38
C VAL A 65 2.75 -10.24 -6.00
N LEU A 66 3.37 -9.06 -6.10
CA LEU A 66 2.72 -7.78 -5.83
C LEU A 66 1.56 -7.52 -6.79
N LEU A 67 1.69 -7.90 -8.06
CA LEU A 67 0.60 -7.80 -9.03
C LEU A 67 -0.60 -8.65 -8.59
N VAL A 68 -0.38 -9.90 -8.18
CA VAL A 68 -1.45 -10.77 -7.67
C VAL A 68 -2.08 -10.20 -6.39
N MET A 69 -1.31 -9.56 -5.52
CA MET A 69 -1.83 -8.91 -4.31
C MET A 69 -2.76 -7.72 -4.60
N THR A 70 -2.71 -7.13 -5.80
CA THR A 70 -3.65 -6.05 -6.18
C THR A 70 -5.07 -6.55 -6.40
N VAL A 71 -5.26 -7.86 -6.56
CA VAL A 71 -6.58 -8.45 -6.76
C VAL A 71 -7.38 -8.30 -5.46
N PRO A 72 -8.56 -7.64 -5.47
CA PRO A 72 -9.35 -7.34 -4.27
C PRO A 72 -10.17 -8.55 -3.80
N ILE A 73 -9.55 -9.73 -3.77
CA ILE A 73 -10.16 -10.98 -3.28
C ILE A 73 -9.95 -11.17 -1.77
N SER A 74 -9.00 -10.44 -1.16
CA SER A 74 -8.66 -10.58 0.26
C SER A 74 -8.43 -9.23 0.94
N ILE A 75 -8.78 -9.15 2.22
CA ILE A 75 -8.51 -8.00 3.08
C ILE A 75 -7.01 -7.99 3.39
N GLY A 76 -6.30 -6.94 2.96
CA GLY A 76 -4.86 -6.79 3.21
C GLY A 76 -3.98 -7.87 2.57
N ALA A 77 -4.49 -8.57 1.55
CA ALA A 77 -3.82 -9.67 0.86
C ALA A 77 -3.38 -10.84 1.77
N TRP A 78 -4.04 -11.05 2.91
CA TRP A 78 -3.85 -12.23 3.76
C TRP A 78 -4.38 -13.49 3.04
N GLY A 79 -3.59 -14.55 3.02
CA GLY A 79 -3.80 -15.77 2.23
C GLY A 79 -3.32 -15.66 0.78
N VAL A 80 -3.65 -14.57 0.08
CA VAL A 80 -3.26 -14.35 -1.33
C VAL A 80 -1.76 -14.17 -1.46
N ARG A 81 -1.17 -13.35 -0.58
CA ARG A 81 0.28 -13.12 -0.55
C ARG A 81 1.02 -14.42 -0.25
N GLU A 82 0.57 -15.19 0.73
CA GLU A 82 1.19 -16.45 1.15
C GLU A 82 1.14 -17.47 0.01
N ASN A 83 -0.01 -17.62 -0.64
CA ASN A 83 -0.13 -18.53 -1.77
C ASN A 83 0.68 -18.04 -2.98
N ALA A 84 0.69 -16.74 -3.26
CA ALA A 84 1.50 -16.16 -4.33
C ALA A 84 3.01 -16.35 -4.08
N MET A 85 3.46 -16.22 -2.83
CA MET A 85 4.85 -16.50 -2.44
C MET A 85 5.20 -17.98 -2.62
N VAL A 86 4.32 -18.88 -2.19
CA VAL A 86 4.49 -20.33 -2.41
C VAL A 86 4.61 -20.66 -3.89
N LEU A 87 3.73 -20.11 -4.74
CA LEU A 87 3.75 -20.35 -6.17
C LEU A 87 5.00 -19.76 -6.83
N ALA A 88 5.37 -18.53 -6.49
CA ALA A 88 6.49 -17.83 -7.10
C ALA A 88 7.84 -18.43 -6.68
N PHE A 89 8.09 -18.59 -5.37
CA PHE A 89 9.34 -19.15 -4.87
C PHE A 89 9.42 -20.67 -5.05
N GLY A 90 8.29 -21.36 -5.23
CA GLY A 90 8.28 -22.75 -5.68
C GLY A 90 8.96 -22.94 -7.04
N LEU A 91 8.95 -21.93 -7.92
CA LEU A 91 9.67 -21.98 -9.21
C LEU A 91 11.20 -22.03 -9.05
N VAL A 92 11.71 -21.58 -7.90
CA VAL A 92 13.15 -21.56 -7.58
C VAL A 92 13.50 -22.75 -6.65
N GLY A 93 12.57 -23.69 -6.47
CA GLY A 93 12.79 -24.89 -5.66
C GLY A 93 12.62 -24.68 -4.15
N MET A 94 12.04 -23.55 -3.72
CA MET A 94 11.75 -23.33 -2.30
C MET A 94 10.64 -24.28 -1.81
N SER A 95 10.81 -24.81 -0.59
CA SER A 95 9.76 -25.62 0.04
C SER A 95 8.49 -24.79 0.30
N GLN A 96 7.33 -25.41 0.19
CA GLN A 96 6.04 -24.77 0.45
C GLN A 96 5.96 -24.25 1.90
N GLN A 97 6.52 -24.99 2.86
CA GLN A 97 6.56 -24.62 4.26
C GLN A 97 7.38 -23.34 4.47
N SER A 98 8.60 -23.28 3.90
CA SER A 98 9.47 -22.11 3.97
C SER A 98 8.84 -20.87 3.34
N ALA A 99 8.25 -21.01 2.15
CA ALA A 99 7.61 -19.90 1.44
C ALA A 99 6.39 -19.35 2.20
N THR A 100 5.60 -20.23 2.84
CA THR A 100 4.46 -19.83 3.67
C THR A 100 4.94 -19.06 4.90
N VAL A 101 5.95 -19.56 5.60
CA VAL A 101 6.54 -18.89 6.78
C VAL A 101 7.10 -17.51 6.41
N LEU A 102 7.79 -17.42 5.27
CA LEU A 102 8.31 -16.16 4.74
C LEU A 102 7.18 -15.15 4.45
N GLY A 103 6.10 -15.59 3.81
CA GLY A 103 4.92 -14.77 3.54
C GLY A 103 4.21 -14.28 4.82
N LEU A 104 4.13 -15.12 5.85
CA LEU A 104 3.60 -14.78 7.18
C LEU A 104 4.46 -13.73 7.89
N LEU A 105 5.78 -13.95 7.92
CA LEU A 105 6.74 -13.00 8.49
C LEU A 105 6.64 -11.62 7.84
N LEU A 106 6.54 -11.58 6.52
CA LEU A 106 6.33 -10.33 5.79
C LEU A 106 5.01 -9.65 6.22
N GLY A 107 3.93 -10.41 6.38
CA GLY A 107 2.63 -9.87 6.83
C GLY A 107 2.70 -9.28 8.24
N PHE A 108 3.29 -10.01 9.19
CA PHE A 108 3.47 -9.51 10.55
C PHE A 108 4.38 -8.28 10.61
N MET A 109 5.45 -8.27 9.82
CA MET A 109 6.33 -7.10 9.69
C MET A 109 5.55 -5.89 9.17
N THR A 110 4.75 -6.06 8.10
CA THR A 110 3.92 -4.96 7.57
C THR A 110 2.87 -4.49 8.57
N LEU A 111 2.30 -5.40 9.35
CA LEU A 111 1.33 -5.06 10.39
C LEU A 111 2.00 -4.25 11.52
N ALA A 112 3.18 -4.66 11.96
CA ALA A 112 3.96 -3.95 12.97
C ALA A 112 4.35 -2.54 12.49
N ILE A 113 4.71 -2.37 11.22
CA ILE A 113 5.04 -1.07 10.62
C ILE A 113 3.79 -0.18 10.46
N ALA A 114 2.65 -0.77 10.14
CA ALA A 114 1.39 -0.03 9.98
C ALA A 114 0.80 0.44 11.33
N LEU A 115 1.15 -0.23 12.43
CA LEU A 115 0.55 -0.01 13.75
C LEU A 115 0.76 1.42 14.28
N PRO A 116 1.97 2.02 14.25
CA PRO A 116 2.16 3.42 14.62
C PRO A 116 1.33 4.40 13.77
N GLY A 117 1.22 4.15 12.46
CA GLY A 117 0.39 4.98 11.57
C GLY A 117 -1.09 4.91 11.96
N GLY A 118 -1.58 3.71 12.28
CA GLY A 118 -2.93 3.51 12.81
C GLY A 118 -3.16 4.16 14.17
N LEU A 119 -2.18 4.11 15.08
CA LEU A 119 -2.24 4.75 16.38
C LEU A 119 -2.29 6.28 16.28
N ILE A 120 -1.43 6.88 15.44
CA ILE A 120 -1.42 8.33 15.20
C ILE A 120 -2.78 8.78 14.64
N TRP A 121 -3.31 8.05 13.67
CA TRP A 121 -4.62 8.34 13.10
C TRP A 121 -5.77 8.23 14.11
N LEU A 122 -5.71 7.25 15.01
CA LEU A 122 -6.71 7.10 16.07
C LEU A 122 -6.61 8.24 17.11
N ALA A 123 -5.39 8.68 17.43
CA ALA A 123 -5.15 9.80 18.35
C ALA A 123 -5.63 11.13 17.76
N SER A 124 -5.36 11.42 16.48
CA SER A 124 -5.77 12.67 15.84
C SER A 124 -7.28 12.82 15.69
N ARG A 125 -8.03 11.71 15.61
CA ARG A 125 -9.50 11.73 15.56
C ARG A 125 -10.15 12.31 16.82
N GLY A 126 -9.51 12.14 17.98
CA GLY A 126 -10.02 12.70 19.24
C GLY A 126 -9.94 14.24 19.25
N GLU A 127 -8.87 14.79 18.70
CA GLU A 127 -8.63 16.23 18.65
C GLU A 127 -9.57 16.95 17.68
N GLU A 128 -9.80 16.38 16.50
CA GLU A 128 -10.69 16.95 15.48
C GLU A 128 -12.15 16.97 15.96
N ARG A 129 -12.57 15.91 16.69
CA ARG A 129 -13.90 15.86 17.31
C ARG A 129 -14.07 16.89 18.42
N SER A 130 -13.05 17.10 19.26
CA SER A 130 -13.11 18.10 20.33
C SER A 130 -13.14 19.52 19.78
N ARG A 131 -12.37 19.80 18.72
CA ARG A 131 -12.32 21.13 18.09
C ARG A 131 -13.65 21.49 17.41
N SER A 132 -14.28 20.52 16.73
CA SER A 132 -15.60 20.71 16.13
C SER A 132 -16.71 20.98 17.15
N ILE A 133 -16.67 20.39 18.36
CA ILE A 133 -17.68 20.65 19.40
C ILE A 133 -17.53 22.08 19.95
N THR A 134 -16.30 22.52 20.20
CA THR A 134 -16.03 23.90 20.68
C THR A 134 -16.41 24.96 19.66
N ASP A 135 -16.19 24.73 18.36
CA ASP A 135 -16.62 25.66 17.31
C ASP A 135 -18.16 25.74 17.20
N ILE A 136 -18.87 24.61 17.32
CA ILE A 136 -20.35 24.59 17.30
C ILE A 136 -20.90 25.33 18.53
N ASP A 137 -20.37 25.08 19.73
CA ASP A 137 -20.78 25.78 20.95
C ASP A 137 -20.46 27.29 20.88
N GLY A 138 -19.34 27.65 20.25
CA GLY A 138 -18.97 29.04 19.96
C GLY A 138 -19.96 29.75 19.02
N GLU A 139 -20.45 29.05 17.99
CA GLU A 139 -21.45 29.59 17.06
C GLU A 139 -22.84 29.72 17.71
N LEU A 140 -23.26 28.74 18.53
CA LEU A 140 -24.52 28.81 19.29
C LEU A 140 -24.53 29.89 20.38
N THR A 141 -23.38 30.22 20.95
CA THR A 141 -23.26 31.30 21.95
C THR A 141 -23.09 32.68 21.33
N ALA A 142 -22.70 32.76 20.05
CA ALA A 142 -22.60 34.00 19.29
C ALA A 142 -23.93 34.46 18.67
N THR A 143 -24.95 33.61 18.59
CA THR A 143 -26.30 34.00 18.15
C THR A 143 -27.05 34.74 19.27
N PRO A 144 -27.44 36.02 19.11
CA PRO A 144 -28.22 36.75 20.11
C PRO A 144 -29.64 36.18 20.22
N PRO A 145 -30.32 36.35 21.39
CA PRO A 145 -31.60 35.70 21.69
C PRO A 145 -32.85 36.32 21.01
N GLU A 146 -32.77 36.79 19.75
CA GLU A 146 -33.86 37.54 19.10
C GLU A 146 -34.37 37.05 17.73
N GLU A 147 -34.12 35.80 17.32
CA GLU A 147 -34.82 35.22 16.16
C GLU A 147 -35.43 33.84 16.47
N ILE A 148 -36.55 33.84 17.21
CA ILE A 148 -37.59 32.79 17.16
C ILE A 148 -38.95 33.47 17.02
#